data_AF-A0A0F7RYQ2-F1
#
_entry.id   AF-A0A0F7RYQ2-F1
#
_cell.length_a   1.000
_cell.length_b   1.000
_cell.length_c   1.000
_cell.angle_alpha   90.00
_cell.angle_beta   90.00
_cell.angle_gamma   90.00
#
_symmetry.space_group_name_H-M   'P 1'
#
loop_
_entity.id
_entity.type
_entity.pdbx_description
1 polymer ?
#
loop_
_entity_poly.entity_id
_entity_poly.type
_entity_poly.pdbx_seq_one_letter_code
_entity_poly.pdbx_strand_id
1 'polypeptide(L)'
;KRNQMDLVMARAEAANVAIHCFGYGKTHDPSSLWLISNHTRGSYTFVREWYQLRECIAGCLGSMMSVALTDVKVHIGVPQDNCFRIRKIAGLPGAIISSSGKDVDIDIGEIKFGEAKDLLVELELDLASLLPTLMENRRDSKSI
;
A
#
# COMPACT_ATOMS: atom_id res chain seq x y z
N LYS A 1 -12.36 19.16 -19.34
CA LYS A 1 -11.18 19.19 -18.43
C LYS A 1 -10.95 17.82 -17.78
N ARG A 2 -11.94 17.23 -17.09
CA ARG A 2 -11.81 15.91 -16.43
C ARG A 2 -11.40 14.76 -17.38
N ASN A 3 -12.07 14.61 -18.53
CA ASN A 3 -11.75 13.57 -19.52
C ASN A 3 -10.31 13.62 -20.08
N GLN A 4 -9.67 14.79 -20.12
CA GLN A 4 -8.28 14.89 -20.56
C GLN A 4 -7.32 14.46 -19.45
N MET A 5 -7.66 14.71 -18.19
CA MET A 5 -6.88 14.29 -17.04
C MET A 5 -6.90 12.76 -16.89
N ASP A 6 -8.08 12.16 -17.09
CA ASP A 6 -8.27 10.71 -17.10
C ASP A 6 -7.41 10.04 -18.19
N LEU A 7 -7.32 10.65 -19.38
CA LEU A 7 -6.47 10.15 -20.46
C LEU A 7 -4.98 10.22 -20.13
N VAL A 8 -4.51 11.32 -19.52
CA VAL A 8 -3.10 11.46 -19.11
C VAL A 8 -2.76 10.45 -18.02
N MET A 9 -3.62 10.31 -17.02
CA MET A 9 -3.46 9.35 -15.93
C MET A 9 -3.40 7.91 -16.45
N ALA A 10 -4.33 7.52 -17.32
CA ALA A 10 -4.36 6.19 -17.93
C ALA A 10 -3.11 5.89 -18.78
N ARG A 11 -2.59 6.87 -19.52
CA ARG A 11 -1.36 6.71 -20.31
C ARG A 11 -0.13 6.58 -19.44
N ALA A 12 -0.03 7.39 -18.39
CA ALA A 12 1.07 7.35 -17.44
C ALA A 12 1.09 6.02 -16.67
N GLU A 13 -0.08 5.54 -16.24
CA GLU A 13 -0.25 4.22 -15.62
C GLU A 13 0.17 3.09 -16.58
N ALA A 14 -0.33 3.11 -17.82
CA ALA A 14 0.02 2.11 -18.84
C ALA A 14 1.51 2.10 -19.20
N ALA A 15 2.19 3.25 -19.11
CA ALA A 15 3.62 3.39 -19.34
C ALA A 15 4.47 3.12 -18.08
N ASN A 16 3.83 2.85 -16.93
CA ASN A 16 4.47 2.76 -15.62
C ASN A 16 5.35 3.98 -15.29
N VAL A 17 4.84 5.19 -15.57
CA VAL A 17 5.53 6.46 -15.33
C VAL A 17 4.86 7.23 -14.21
N ALA A 18 5.62 7.53 -13.16
CA ALA A 18 5.16 8.36 -12.05
C ALA A 18 5.12 9.86 -12.41
N ILE A 19 4.05 10.55 -12.00
CA ILE A 19 3.93 12.00 -12.15
C ILE A 19 4.08 12.67 -10.78
N HIS A 20 5.20 13.36 -10.58
CA HIS A 20 5.45 14.17 -9.38
C HIS A 20 4.93 15.61 -9.59
N CYS A 21 4.01 16.04 -8.73
CA CYS A 21 3.32 17.31 -8.82
C CYS A 21 3.80 18.30 -7.75
N PHE A 22 4.07 19.55 -8.14
CA PHE A 22 4.43 20.63 -7.23
C PHE A 22 3.36 21.73 -7.31
N GLY A 23 2.60 21.92 -6.23
CA GLY A 23 1.60 22.98 -6.13
C GLY A 23 2.19 24.21 -5.45
N TYR A 24 2.33 25.32 -6.18
CA TYR A 24 2.92 26.54 -5.64
C TYR A 24 1.85 27.55 -5.20
N GLY A 25 2.00 28.06 -3.96
CA GLY A 25 1.16 29.13 -3.43
C GLY A 25 -0.27 28.70 -3.11
N LYS A 26 -1.17 29.65 -2.82
CA LYS A 26 -2.55 29.30 -2.39
C LYS A 26 -3.55 29.19 -3.55
N THR A 27 -3.11 29.43 -4.78
CA THR A 27 -3.97 29.60 -5.95
C THR A 27 -4.11 28.34 -6.79
N HIS A 28 -3.27 27.33 -6.59
CA HIS A 28 -3.41 26.06 -7.30
C HIS A 28 -4.55 25.22 -6.69
N ASP A 29 -5.06 24.27 -7.47
CA ASP A 29 -6.00 23.27 -6.99
C ASP A 29 -5.23 22.05 -6.47
N PRO A 30 -5.12 21.84 -5.14
CA PRO A 30 -4.41 20.70 -4.58
C PRO A 30 -5.10 19.37 -4.91
N SER A 31 -6.42 19.37 -5.09
CA SER A 31 -7.17 18.13 -5.32
C SER A 31 -6.84 17.50 -6.67
N SER A 32 -6.74 18.31 -7.73
CA SER A 32 -6.35 17.82 -9.06
C SER A 32 -4.90 17.29 -9.09
N LEU A 33 -3.96 18.02 -8.46
CA LEU A 33 -2.55 17.62 -8.43
C LEU A 33 -2.34 16.34 -7.62
N TRP A 34 -2.99 16.24 -6.46
CA TRP A 34 -2.94 15.03 -5.64
C TRP A 34 -3.53 13.83 -6.38
N LEU A 35 -4.66 14.01 -7.08
CA LEU A 35 -5.30 12.93 -7.83
C LEU A 35 -4.37 12.37 -8.92
N ILE A 36 -3.70 13.24 -9.69
CA ILE A 36 -2.75 12.84 -10.74
C ILE A 36 -1.56 12.09 -10.14
N SER A 37 -0.93 12.65 -9.10
CA SER A 37 0.25 12.03 -8.51
C SER A 37 -0.09 10.70 -7.86
N ASN A 38 -1.18 10.64 -7.10
CA ASN A 38 -1.57 9.42 -6.37
C ASN A 38 -1.93 8.28 -7.33
N HIS A 39 -2.63 8.58 -8.43
CA HIS A 39 -3.01 7.57 -9.42
C HIS A 39 -1.80 7.01 -10.19
N THR A 40 -0.76 7.82 -10.39
CA THR A 40 0.44 7.42 -11.13
C THR A 40 1.57 6.91 -10.23
N ARG A 41 1.31 6.69 -8.93
CA ARG A 41 2.34 6.35 -7.90
C ARG A 41 3.43 7.43 -7.74
N GLY A 42 3.17 8.66 -8.17
CA GLY A 42 4.01 9.82 -7.92
C GLY A 42 3.71 10.52 -6.59
N SER A 43 4.35 11.65 -6.34
CA SER A 43 4.16 12.46 -5.14
C SER A 43 3.54 13.81 -5.43
N TYR A 44 2.77 14.34 -4.49
CA TYR A 44 2.32 15.73 -4.49
C TYR A 44 3.02 16.49 -3.37
N THR A 45 3.68 17.59 -3.72
CA THR A 45 4.37 18.47 -2.77
C THR A 45 3.76 19.86 -2.83
N PHE A 46 3.30 20.35 -1.69
CA PHE A 46 2.86 21.74 -1.56
C PHE A 46 4.07 22.66 -1.29
N VAL A 47 4.27 23.65 -2.16
CA VAL A 47 5.34 24.63 -2.08
C VAL A 47 4.77 25.96 -1.62
N ARG A 48 5.03 26.32 -0.36
CA ARG A 48 4.45 27.53 0.25
C ARG A 48 5.07 28.82 -0.28
N GLU A 49 6.40 28.83 -0.39
CA GLU A 49 7.19 30.01 -0.75
C GLU A 49 8.11 29.69 -1.91
N TRP A 50 8.39 30.68 -2.76
CA TRP A 50 9.17 30.49 -3.99
C TRP A 50 10.56 29.91 -3.70
N TYR A 51 11.20 30.39 -2.63
CA TYR A 51 12.53 29.94 -2.24
C TYR A 51 12.58 28.48 -1.79
N GLN A 52 11.46 27.89 -1.36
CA GLN A 52 11.36 26.48 -0.98
C GLN A 52 11.29 25.55 -2.20
N LEU A 53 10.92 26.05 -3.38
CA LEU A 53 10.74 25.23 -4.58
C LEU A 53 11.99 24.42 -4.92
N ARG A 54 13.16 25.05 -4.82
CA ARG A 54 14.46 24.39 -5.08
C ARG A 54 14.67 23.19 -4.16
N GLU A 55 14.38 23.35 -2.87
CA GLU A 55 14.54 22.29 -1.87
C GLU A 55 13.51 21.18 -2.08
N CYS A 56 12.27 21.52 -2.40
CA CYS A 56 11.23 20.54 -2.73
C CYS A 56 11.62 19.70 -3.95
N ILE A 57 12.15 20.32 -5.02
CA ILE A 57 12.60 19.59 -6.21
C ILE A 57 13.82 18.74 -5.89
N ALA A 58 14.82 19.29 -5.18
CA ALA A 58 16.01 18.54 -4.77
C ALA A 58 15.64 17.32 -3.91
N GLY A 59 14.68 17.48 -2.98
CA GLY A 59 14.16 16.39 -2.16
C GLY A 59 13.45 15.32 -2.99
N CYS A 60 12.64 15.71 -3.97
CA CYS A 60 11.98 14.77 -4.88
C CYS A 60 13.00 13.98 -5.73
N LEU A 61 14.00 14.66 -6.30
CA LEU A 61 15.08 14.03 -7.06
C LEU A 61 15.91 13.11 -6.16
N GLY A 62 16.29 13.58 -4.97
CA GLY A 62 17.00 12.79 -3.97
C GLY A 62 16.22 11.54 -3.57
N SER A 63 14.91 11.66 -3.42
CA SER A 63 14.02 10.53 -3.13
C SER A 63 13.92 9.53 -4.28
N MET A 64 14.04 9.95 -5.54
CA MET A 64 14.08 9.02 -6.69
C MET A 64 15.45 8.35 -6.79
N MET A 65 16.53 9.08 -6.52
CA MET A 65 17.89 8.53 -6.50
C MET A 65 18.13 7.58 -5.31
N SER A 66 17.27 7.60 -4.29
CA SER A 66 17.36 6.71 -3.13
C SER A 66 16.52 5.45 -3.23
N VAL A 67 15.85 5.19 -4.37
CA VAL A 67 15.12 3.93 -4.60
C VAL A 67 16.11 2.77 -4.54
N ALA A 68 15.91 1.87 -3.57
CA ALA A 68 16.79 0.74 -3.30
C ALA A 68 16.24 -0.56 -3.89
N LEU A 69 14.91 -0.72 -3.88
CA LEU A 69 14.21 -1.87 -4.44
C LEU A 69 13.05 -1.38 -5.31
N THR A 70 12.80 -2.11 -6.40
CA THR A 70 11.68 -1.91 -7.32
C THR A 70 10.88 -3.21 -7.41
N ASP A 71 9.61 -3.10 -7.82
CA ASP A 71 8.69 -4.24 -8.00
C ASP A 71 8.59 -5.18 -6.79
N VAL A 72 8.64 -4.63 -5.57
CA VAL A 72 8.58 -5.40 -4.34
C VAL A 72 7.17 -5.96 -4.16
N LYS A 73 7.09 -7.27 -3.97
CA LYS A 73 5.84 -7.98 -3.68
C LYS A 73 5.95 -8.73 -2.37
N VAL A 74 4.89 -8.70 -1.59
CA VAL A 74 4.80 -9.38 -0.30
C VAL A 74 3.66 -10.38 -0.37
N HIS A 75 3.98 -11.62 -0.01
CA HIS A 75 3.02 -12.69 0.16
C HIS A 75 2.85 -12.98 1.65
N ILE A 76 1.61 -12.97 2.14
CA ILE A 76 1.30 -13.33 3.54
C ILE A 76 0.37 -14.53 3.51
N GLY A 77 0.83 -15.62 4.11
CA GLY A 77 0.07 -16.86 4.25
C GLY A 77 -0.33 -17.12 5.69
N VAL A 78 -1.56 -17.59 5.87
CA VAL A 78 -2.09 -18.11 7.12
C VAL A 78 -1.98 -19.63 7.08
N PRO A 79 -1.28 -20.27 8.04
CA PRO A 79 -1.14 -21.72 8.08
C PRO A 79 -2.47 -22.47 7.92
N GLN A 80 -2.45 -23.59 7.21
CA GLN A 80 -3.67 -24.38 6.92
C GLN A 80 -4.30 -24.93 8.20
N ASP A 81 -3.49 -25.25 9.20
CA ASP A 81 -3.87 -25.93 10.45
C ASP A 81 -4.55 -25.00 11.46
N ASN A 82 -4.83 -23.76 11.08
CA ASN A 82 -5.45 -22.77 11.97
C ASN A 82 -6.84 -22.34 11.49
N CYS A 83 -7.60 -21.76 12.42
CA CYS A 83 -8.96 -21.28 12.19
C CYS A 83 -9.02 -19.79 11.81
N PHE A 84 -7.88 -19.19 11.45
CA PHE A 84 -7.84 -17.78 11.06
C PHE A 84 -8.04 -17.61 9.55
N ARG A 85 -8.65 -16.49 9.19
CA ARG A 85 -8.78 -15.98 7.82
C ARG A 85 -8.44 -14.51 7.77
N ILE A 86 -7.76 -14.09 6.72
CA ILE A 86 -7.51 -12.68 6.43
C ILE A 86 -8.82 -12.05 5.97
N ARG A 87 -9.31 -11.09 6.74
CA ARG A 87 -10.55 -10.36 6.45
C ARG A 87 -10.28 -9.10 5.64
N LYS A 88 -9.26 -8.35 6.04
CA LYS A 88 -8.94 -7.05 5.46
C LYS A 88 -7.47 -6.72 5.61
N ILE A 89 -6.98 -5.92 4.66
CA ILE A 89 -5.68 -5.31 4.71
C ILE A 89 -5.82 -3.80 4.53
N ALA A 90 -5.08 -3.04 5.33
CA ALA A 90 -5.04 -1.59 5.27
C ALA A 90 -3.59 -1.08 5.31
N GLY A 91 -3.37 0.12 4.78
CA GLY A 91 -2.06 0.79 4.77
C GLY A 91 -1.44 0.90 3.37
N LEU A 92 -1.62 -0.13 2.53
CA LEU A 92 -1.11 -0.14 1.16
C LEU A 92 -2.21 -0.46 0.13
N PRO A 93 -2.22 0.22 -1.03
CA PRO A 93 -3.14 -0.10 -2.10
C PRO A 93 -2.76 -1.43 -2.77
N GLY A 94 -3.73 -2.10 -3.41
CA GLY A 94 -3.45 -3.25 -4.28
C GLY A 94 -3.28 -4.60 -3.58
N ALA A 95 -3.69 -4.74 -2.31
CA ALA A 95 -3.75 -6.04 -1.66
C ALA A 95 -4.86 -6.92 -2.26
N ILE A 96 -4.50 -8.14 -2.68
CA ILE A 96 -5.42 -9.13 -3.27
C ILE A 96 -5.54 -10.31 -2.31
N ILE A 97 -6.63 -10.35 -1.55
CA ILE A 97 -6.91 -11.45 -0.62
C ILE A 97 -7.47 -12.64 -1.42
N SER A 98 -6.96 -13.83 -1.18
CA SER A 98 -7.45 -15.06 -1.82
C SER A 98 -8.89 -15.36 -1.42
N SER A 99 -9.62 -16.11 -2.26
CA SER A 99 -11.02 -16.49 -1.97
C SER A 99 -11.16 -17.31 -0.67
N SER A 100 -10.14 -18.09 -0.33
CA SER A 100 -10.05 -18.84 0.93
C SER A 100 -9.80 -17.93 2.13
N GLY A 101 -9.29 -16.71 1.92
CA GLY A 101 -8.81 -15.83 2.98
C GLY A 101 -7.58 -16.40 3.70
N LYS A 102 -6.88 -17.38 3.11
CA LYS A 102 -5.66 -17.95 3.68
C LYS A 102 -4.41 -17.27 3.20
N ASP A 103 -4.48 -16.54 2.09
CA ASP A 103 -3.32 -15.98 1.44
C ASP A 103 -3.66 -14.57 0.96
N VAL A 104 -2.63 -13.75 0.86
CA VAL A 104 -2.73 -12.42 0.26
C VAL A 104 -1.43 -12.07 -0.43
N ASP A 105 -1.57 -11.56 -1.64
CA ASP A 105 -0.49 -10.95 -2.39
C ASP A 105 -0.67 -9.43 -2.36
N ILE A 106 0.43 -8.73 -2.07
CA ILE A 106 0.46 -7.27 -1.96
C ILE A 106 1.58 -6.76 -2.83
N ASP A 107 1.23 -5.86 -3.75
CA ASP A 107 2.21 -5.11 -4.53
C ASP A 107 2.64 -3.85 -3.75
N ILE A 108 3.88 -3.86 -3.28
CA ILE A 108 4.47 -2.76 -2.50
C ILE A 108 5.09 -1.70 -3.43
N GLY A 109 5.47 -2.08 -4.65
CA GLY A 109 6.19 -1.23 -5.60
C GLY A 109 7.61 -0.92 -5.18
N GLU A 110 7.96 0.37 -5.14
CA GLU A 110 9.31 0.83 -4.81
C GLU A 110 9.53 0.96 -3.29
N ILE A 111 10.75 0.67 -2.83
CA ILE A 111 11.23 0.94 -1.46
C ILE A 111 12.53 1.73 -1.53
N LYS A 112 12.59 2.85 -0.83
CA LYS A 112 13.76 3.73 -0.75
C LYS A 112 14.66 3.37 0.42
N PHE A 113 15.91 3.81 0.35
CA PHE A 113 16.87 3.64 1.44
C PHE A 113 16.36 4.28 2.73
N GLY A 114 16.22 3.47 3.79
CA GLY A 114 15.71 3.90 5.09
C GLY A 114 14.18 4.05 5.16
N GLU A 115 13.44 3.73 4.09
CA GLU A 115 11.98 3.73 4.11
C GLU A 115 11.43 2.49 4.83
N ALA A 116 10.39 2.69 5.64
CA ALA A 116 9.61 1.63 6.25
C ALA A 116 8.15 1.81 5.81
N LYS A 117 7.50 0.72 5.39
CA LYS A 117 6.09 0.69 5.04
C LYS A 117 5.35 -0.22 6.02
N ASP A 118 4.32 0.34 6.65
CA ASP A 118 3.51 -0.38 7.61
C ASP A 118 2.22 -0.90 6.97
N LEU A 119 1.83 -2.11 7.37
CA LEU A 119 0.61 -2.77 6.92
C LEU A 119 -0.19 -3.23 8.12
N LEU A 120 -1.51 -3.01 8.09
CA LEU A 120 -2.44 -3.56 9.06
C LEU A 120 -3.18 -4.75 8.45
N VAL A 121 -3.08 -5.91 9.11
CA VAL A 121 -3.78 -7.13 8.73
C VAL A 121 -4.87 -7.41 9.75
N GLU A 122 -6.12 -7.45 9.30
CA GLU A 122 -7.27 -7.84 10.09
C GLU A 122 -7.55 -9.32 9.88
N LEU A 123 -7.50 -10.09 10.97
CA LEU A 123 -7.78 -11.52 10.97
C LEU A 123 -9.14 -11.79 11.61
N GLU A 124 -9.89 -12.69 11.00
CA GLU A 124 -11.13 -13.24 11.52
C GLU A 124 -10.88 -14.67 12.00
N LEU A 125 -11.43 -15.02 13.16
CA LEU A 125 -11.33 -16.35 13.75
C LEU A 125 -12.66 -17.09 13.57
N ASP A 126 -12.62 -18.25 12.92
CA ASP A 126 -13.74 -19.17 12.90
C ASP A 126 -13.75 -20.04 14.16
N LEU A 127 -14.54 -19.60 15.15
CA LEU A 127 -14.66 -20.32 16.42
C LEU A 127 -15.28 -21.70 16.25
N ALA A 128 -16.18 -21.91 15.28
CA ALA A 128 -16.83 -23.20 15.08
C ALA A 128 -15.82 -24.28 14.67
N SER A 129 -14.86 -23.91 13.82
CA SER A 129 -13.77 -24.78 13.41
C SER A 129 -12.72 -25.01 14.51
N LEU A 130 -12.60 -24.10 15.48
CA LEU A 130 -11.62 -24.17 16.58
C LEU A 130 -12.08 -25.05 17.75
N LEU A 131 -13.39 -25.09 18.01
CA LEU A 131 -13.96 -25.78 19.17
C LEU A 131 -13.59 -27.27 19.28
N PRO A 132 -13.61 -28.08 18.19
CA PRO A 132 -13.20 -29.49 18.26
C PRO A 132 -11.76 -29.66 18.77
N THR A 133 -10.83 -28.87 18.26
CA THR A 133 -9.40 -28.90 18.61
C THR A 133 -9.14 -28.49 20.06
N LEU A 134 -9.90 -27.53 20.58
CA LEU A 134 -9.83 -27.12 21.99
C LEU A 134 -10.39 -28.19 22.93
N MET A 135 -11.46 -28.87 22.51
CA MET A 135 -12.09 -29.94 23.30
C MET A 135 -11.28 -31.24 23.32
N GLU A 136 -10.46 -31.48 22.29
CA GLU A 136 -9.54 -32.60 22.21
C GLU A 136 -8.33 -32.41 23.15
N ASN A 137 -7.65 -31.26 23.06
CA ASN A 137 -6.55 -30.91 23.97
C ASN A 137 -6.96 -30.92 25.46
N ARG A 138 -8.22 -30.54 25.78
CA ARG A 138 -8.74 -30.61 27.15
C ARG A 138 -8.95 -32.04 27.67
N ARG A 139 -9.16 -33.02 26.80
CA ARG A 139 -9.32 -34.42 27.19
C ARG A 139 -7.96 -35.03 27.53
N ASP A 140 -6.94 -34.77 26.71
CA ASP A 140 -5.58 -35.24 26.96
C ASP A 140 -4.97 -34.64 28.24
N SER A 141 -5.30 -33.40 28.54
CA SER A 141 -4.86 -32.71 29.78
C SER A 141 -5.47 -33.30 31.07
N LYS A 142 -6.55 -34.08 30.98
CA LYS A 142 -7.23 -34.71 32.13
C LYS A 142 -6.86 -36.18 32.31
N SER A 143 -6.05 -36.74 31.41
CA SER A 143 -5.66 -38.15 31.40
C SER A 143 -4.24 -38.41 31.96
N ILE A 144 -3.65 -37.42 32.64
CA ILE A 144 -2.37 -37.52 33.37
C ILE A 144 -2.62 -37.39 34.86
#